data_AF-A0A9E0QJG7-F1
#
_entry.id   AF-A0A9E0QJG7-F1
#
_cell.length_a   1.000
_cell.length_b   1.000
_cell.length_c   1.000
_cell.angle_alpha   90.00
_cell.angle_beta   90.00
_cell.angle_gamma   90.00
#
_symmetry.space_group_name_H-M   'P 1'
#
loop_
_entity.id
_entity.type
_entity.pdbx_description
1 polymer ?
#
loop_
_entity_poly.entity_id
_entity_poly.type
_entity_poly.pdbx_seq_one_letter_code
_entity_poly.pdbx_strand_id
1 'polypeptide(L)'
;MLSGLSLPHILLLLVIVVLLFGTSKLKNLGKDLGGAIKGFKESMSGDDEAKAKAPEQKVTHQPQDQVPPSDIKANEPSSHERKDS
;
A
#
# COMPACT_ATOMS: atom_id res chain seq x y z
N MET A 1 1.67 -31.58 -33.83
CA MET A 1 0.67 -30.54 -34.13
C MET A 1 0.09 -29.86 -32.88
N LEU A 2 0.79 -29.86 -31.72
CA LEU A 2 0.34 -29.17 -30.50
C LEU A 2 1.38 -28.15 -29.97
N SER A 3 2.31 -27.67 -30.81
CA SER A 3 3.28 -26.64 -30.42
C SER A 3 2.72 -25.21 -30.50
N GLY A 4 1.39 -25.05 -30.45
CA GLY A 4 0.69 -23.80 -30.78
C GLY A 4 0.62 -22.76 -29.65
N LEU A 5 0.96 -23.11 -28.41
CA LEU A 5 1.05 -22.15 -27.31
C LEU A 5 2.43 -21.52 -27.25
N SER A 6 2.79 -20.85 -28.33
CA SER A 6 4.01 -20.04 -28.39
C SER A 6 3.85 -18.81 -27.49
N LEU A 7 4.87 -18.47 -26.69
CA LEU A 7 4.94 -17.30 -25.80
C LEU A 7 4.24 -16.01 -26.32
N PRO A 8 4.41 -15.59 -27.58
CA PRO A 8 3.70 -14.42 -28.14
C PRO A 8 2.17 -14.47 -28.05
N HIS A 9 1.55 -15.64 -28.14
CA HIS A 9 0.08 -15.76 -28.02
C HIS A 9 -0.37 -15.44 -26.59
N ILE A 10 0.39 -15.90 -25.58
CA ILE A 10 0.13 -15.59 -24.18
C ILE A 10 0.34 -14.09 -23.91
N LEU A 11 1.37 -13.49 -24.51
CA LEU A 11 1.62 -12.05 -24.38
C LEU A 11 0.51 -11.21 -25.03
N LEU A 12 0.05 -11.59 -26.23
CA LEU A 12 -1.03 -10.90 -26.92
C LEU A 12 -2.35 -11.02 -26.13
N LEU A 13 -2.67 -12.20 -25.62
CA LEU A 13 -3.84 -12.42 -24.77
C LEU A 13 -3.78 -11.58 -23.49
N LEU A 14 -2.61 -11.50 -22.84
CA LEU A 14 -2.40 -10.68 -21.64
C LEU A 14 -2.71 -9.20 -21.91
N VAL A 15 -2.23 -8.67 -23.05
CA VAL A 15 -2.49 -7.27 -23.44
C VAL A 15 -3.99 -7.02 -23.58
N ILE A 16 -4.73 -7.90 -24.26
CA ILE A 16 -6.19 -7.77 -24.42
C ILE A 16 -6.90 -7.82 -23.06
N VAL A 17 -6.52 -8.74 -22.18
CA VAL A 17 -7.11 -8.84 -20.82
C VAL A 17 -6.84 -7.55 -20.01
N VAL A 18 -5.62 -7.01 -20.07
CA VAL A 18 -5.27 -5.76 -19.38
C VAL A 18 -6.10 -4.59 -19.91
N LEU A 19 -6.37 -4.52 -21.21
CA LEU A 19 -7.21 -3.47 -21.81
C LEU A 19 -8.68 -3.61 -21.39
N LEU A 20 -9.22 -4.82 -21.32
CA LEU A 20 -10.61 -5.08 -20.92
C LEU A 20 -10.85 -4.79 -19.44
N PHE A 21 -9.96 -5.26 -18.57
CA PHE A 21 -10.09 -5.09 -17.11
C PHE A 21 -9.50 -3.77 -16.60
N GLY A 22 -8.63 -3.14 -17.39
CA GLY A 22 -7.83 -1.99 -17.00
C GLY A 22 -6.67 -2.34 -16.07
N THR A 23 -5.59 -1.56 -16.13
CA THR A 23 -4.41 -1.76 -15.27
C THR A 23 -4.68 -1.52 -13.79
N SER A 24 -5.74 -0.77 -13.45
CA SER A 24 -6.04 -0.38 -12.07
C SER A 24 -6.52 -1.57 -11.23
N LYS A 25 -7.43 -2.39 -11.77
CA LYS A 25 -7.91 -3.61 -11.09
C LYS A 25 -6.82 -4.67 -11.03
N LEU A 26 -6.05 -4.84 -12.10
CA LEU A 26 -4.93 -5.78 -12.15
C LEU A 26 -3.79 -5.40 -11.20
N LYS A 27 -3.54 -4.11 -10.96
CA LYS A 27 -2.52 -3.67 -10.01
C LYS A 27 -2.87 -4.01 -8.57
N ASN A 28 -4.12 -3.80 -8.16
CA ASN A 28 -4.55 -4.11 -6.80
C ASN A 28 -4.55 -5.62 -6.56
N LEU A 29 -5.14 -6.41 -7.46
CA LEU A 29 -5.15 -7.88 -7.35
C LEU A 29 -3.75 -8.49 -7.53
N GLY A 30 -2.95 -7.93 -8.44
CA GLY A 30 -1.59 -8.40 -8.72
C GLY A 30 -0.61 -8.12 -7.58
N LYS A 31 -0.83 -7.06 -6.79
CA LYS A 31 -0.04 -6.82 -5.57
C LYS A 31 -0.29 -7.92 -4.53
N ASP A 32 -1.55 -8.26 -4.29
CA ASP A 32 -1.94 -9.24 -3.27
C ASP A 32 -1.51 -10.65 -3.68
N LEU A 33 -1.79 -11.04 -4.92
CA LEU A 33 -1.38 -12.33 -5.48
C LEU A 33 0.14 -12.42 -5.67
N GLY A 34 0.78 -11.35 -6.13
CA GLY A 34 2.23 -11.29 -6.32
C GLY A 34 3.00 -11.39 -5.01
N GLY A 35 2.49 -10.79 -3.93
CA GLY A 35 3.06 -10.93 -2.59
C GLY A 35 3.02 -12.37 -2.07
N ALA A 36 1.89 -13.06 -2.24
CA ALA A 36 1.74 -14.46 -1.85
C ALA A 36 2.67 -15.39 -2.65
N ILE A 37 2.77 -15.18 -3.96
CA ILE A 37 3.65 -15.97 -4.84
C ILE A 37 5.14 -15.68 -4.54
N LYS A 38 5.50 -14.43 -4.20
CA LYS A 38 6.86 -14.06 -3.79
C LYS A 38 7.28 -14.81 -2.52
N GLY A 39 6.44 -14.78 -1.48
CA GLY A 39 6.71 -15.52 -0.23
C GLY A 39 6.75 -17.05 -0.43
N PHE A 40 5.94 -17.59 -1.34
CA PHE A 40 5.98 -19.00 -1.71
C PHE A 40 7.27 -19.39 -2.45
N LYS A 41 7.75 -18.55 -3.38
CA LYS A 41 9.04 -18.79 -4.05
C LYS A 41 10.19 -18.68 -3.06
N GLU A 42 10.16 -17.72 -2.14
CA GLU A 42 11.17 -17.53 -1.10
C GLU A 42 11.23 -18.74 -0.16
N SER A 43 10.08 -19.28 0.28
CA SER A 43 10.05 -20.47 1.12
C SER A 43 10.44 -21.76 0.39
N MET A 44 10.11 -21.88 -0.91
CA MET A 44 10.58 -22.99 -1.75
C MET A 44 12.06 -22.92 -2.09
N SER A 45 12.66 -21.73 -2.14
CA SER A 45 14.05 -21.55 -2.57
C SER A 45 15.06 -21.70 -1.42
N GLY A 46 14.62 -21.86 -0.17
CA GLY A 46 15.46 -22.24 0.98
C GLY A 46 16.65 -21.30 1.27
N ASP A 47 16.47 -20.41 2.25
CA ASP A 47 17.48 -19.73 3.09
C ASP A 47 18.68 -18.95 2.47
N ASP A 48 18.93 -18.94 1.16
CA ASP A 48 20.10 -18.23 0.61
C ASP A 48 19.85 -16.74 0.21
N GLU A 49 18.61 -16.24 0.25
CA GLU A 49 18.28 -14.85 -0.15
C GLU A 49 17.31 -14.13 0.80
N ALA A 50 17.32 -14.44 2.10
CA ALA A 50 16.39 -13.89 3.09
C ALA A 50 16.51 -12.36 3.38
N LYS A 51 17.04 -11.54 2.45
CA LYS A 51 17.21 -10.09 2.65
C LYS A 51 16.89 -9.18 1.45
N ALA A 52 15.99 -9.56 0.55
CA ALA A 52 15.55 -8.67 -0.53
C ALA A 52 14.16 -8.07 -0.30
N LYS A 53 14.12 -7.10 0.63
CA LYS A 53 13.17 -5.99 0.75
C LYS A 53 11.68 -6.34 0.63
N ALA A 54 11.00 -6.29 1.77
CA ALA A 54 9.58 -5.96 1.80
C ALA A 54 9.38 -4.60 1.11
N PRO A 55 8.47 -4.48 0.12
CA PRO A 55 8.06 -3.16 -0.32
C PRO A 55 7.17 -2.59 0.78
N GLU A 56 7.73 -1.66 1.57
CA GLU A 56 6.96 -0.59 2.20
C GLU A 56 6.09 0.05 1.11
N GLN A 57 4.85 -0.39 0.99
CA GLN A 57 3.88 0.44 0.31
C GLN A 57 3.36 1.44 1.33
N LYS A 58 3.96 2.63 1.30
CA LYS A 58 3.25 3.86 1.63
C LYS A 58 1.95 3.88 0.80
N VAL A 59 0.85 3.45 1.40
CA VAL A 59 -0.48 3.81 0.91
C VAL A 59 -0.72 5.23 1.40
N THR A 60 -0.20 6.20 0.65
CA THR A 60 -0.65 7.59 0.77
C THR A 60 -2.06 7.65 0.21
N HIS A 61 -3.05 7.46 1.09
CA HIS A 61 -4.41 7.98 0.95
C HIS A 61 -4.90 8.39 2.34
N GLN A 62 -4.39 9.52 2.84
CA GLN A 62 -5.11 10.31 3.84
C GLN A 62 -5.02 11.78 3.44
N PRO A 63 -6.10 12.35 2.89
CA PRO A 63 -6.60 13.64 3.30
C PRO A 63 -7.63 13.37 4.40
N GLN A 64 -7.15 13.12 5.60
CA GLN A 64 -7.94 13.32 6.80
C GLN A 64 -7.38 14.57 7.47
N ASP A 65 -7.86 15.72 7.02
CA ASP A 65 -7.85 16.96 7.80
C ASP A 65 -8.79 16.76 9.00
N GLN A 66 -8.38 15.91 9.94
CA GLN A 66 -8.86 15.97 11.30
C GLN A 66 -8.21 17.22 11.89
N VAL A 67 -8.96 18.32 11.91
CA VAL A 67 -8.70 19.47 12.78
C VAL A 67 -8.54 18.92 14.21
N PRO A 68 -7.33 18.94 14.80
CA PRO A 68 -7.21 18.63 16.21
C PRO A 68 -7.81 19.80 17.00
N PRO A 69 -8.70 19.57 17.98
CA PRO A 69 -9.06 20.61 18.93
C PRO A 69 -7.80 20.95 19.71
N SER A 70 -7.19 22.10 19.41
CA SER A 70 -6.07 22.63 20.16
C SER A 70 -6.48 22.80 21.62
N ASP A 71 -5.97 21.92 22.46
CA ASP A 71 -6.08 21.97 23.91
C ASP A 71 -5.69 23.36 24.41
N ILE A 72 -6.64 24.02 25.06
CA ILE A 72 -6.41 25.22 25.85
C ILE A 72 -5.56 24.82 27.06
N LYS A 73 -4.23 24.93 26.94
CA LYS A 73 -3.37 25.03 28.11
C LYS A 73 -2.00 25.65 27.80
N ALA A 74 -1.92 26.99 27.84
CA ALA A 74 -0.73 27.73 28.24
C ALA A 74 -1.04 29.23 28.32
N ASN A 75 -1.56 29.68 29.45
CA ASN A 75 -1.50 31.07 29.89
C ASN A 75 -1.59 31.05 31.42
N GLU A 76 -0.54 31.59 32.03
CA GLU A 76 -0.19 31.63 33.45
C GLU A 76 -1.24 32.27 34.38
N PRO A 77 -1.13 32.04 35.71
CA PRO A 77 -2.08 32.56 36.68
C PRO A 77 -1.86 34.06 36.91
N SER A 78 -2.63 34.90 36.23
CA SER A 78 -2.74 36.31 36.58
C SER A 78 -3.73 36.49 37.73
N SER A 79 -3.15 36.62 38.91
CA SER A 79 -3.73 37.22 40.11
C SER A 79 -4.61 38.44 39.81
N HIS A 80 -5.92 38.29 40.02
CA HIS A 80 -6.84 39.41 40.26
C HIS A 80 -7.73 39.08 41.45
N GLU A 81 -7.18 39.39 42.62
CA GLU A 81 -7.80 40.23 43.63
C GLU A 81 -9.32 40.06 43.84
N ARG A 82 -9.66 39.20 44.79
CA ARG A 82 -10.93 39.26 45.52
C ARG A 82 -10.68 40.10 46.78
N LYS A 83 -11.10 41.36 46.79
CA LYS A 83 -11.28 42.17 48.00
C LYS A 83 -11.99 43.48 47.60
N ASP A 84 -13.30 43.54 47.78
CA ASP A 84 -14.00 44.16 48.92
C ASP A 84 -14.08 45.71 48.88
N SER A 85 -15.18 46.23 48.33
CA SER A 85 -15.85 47.48 48.71
C SER A 85 -17.29 47.47 48.20
#